data_AF-A0A3D0S0X4-F1
#
_entry.id   AF-A0A3D0S0X4-F1
#
_cell.length_a   1.000
_cell.length_b   1.000
_cell.length_c   1.000
_cell.angle_alpha   90.00
_cell.angle_beta   90.00
_cell.angle_gamma   90.00
#
_symmetry.space_group_name_H-M   'P 1'
#
loop_
_entity.id
_entity.type
_entity.pdbx_description
1 polymer ?
#
loop_
_entity_poly.entity_id
_entity_poly.type
_entity_poly.pdbx_seq_one_letter_code
_entity_poly.pdbx_strand_id
1 'polypeptide(L)'
;HEDQKFGFSIADGQALDAVRRVVEAPSLTLLGLHSHIGSQIFQTAGFEVAARRVLALHARVSEELGVESPEMDLGGGFGIAYT
;
A
#
# COMPACT_ATOMS: atom_id res chain seq x y z
N HIS A 1 -3.00 -6.17 12.77
CA HIS A 1 -1.74 -5.82 13.45
C HIS A 1 -1.35 -4.45 12.96
N GLU A 2 -1.70 -3.40 13.73
CA GLU A 2 -1.31 -2.02 13.41
C GLU A 2 -0.25 -1.49 14.39
N ASP A 3 0.26 -2.35 15.28
CA ASP A 3 1.39 -2.02 16.15
C ASP A 3 2.70 -2.33 15.42
N GLN A 4 3.07 -1.46 14.49
CA GLN A 4 4.36 -1.50 13.81
C GLN A 4 4.89 -0.10 13.54
N LYS A 5 6.21 0.02 13.34
CA LYS A 5 6.88 1.30 13.09
C LYS A 5 6.78 1.82 11.64
N PHE A 6 6.23 1.03 10.72
CA PHE A 6 6.24 1.35 9.28
C PHE A 6 4.85 1.65 8.74
N GLY A 7 4.84 2.48 7.70
CA GLY A 7 3.66 2.79 6.91
C GLY A 7 2.67 3.70 7.63
N PHE A 8 1.53 3.90 6.97
CA PHE A 8 0.40 4.67 7.47
C PHE A 8 -0.81 3.73 7.54
N SER A 9 -1.59 3.80 8.62
CA SER A 9 -2.79 2.98 8.75
C SER A 9 -3.81 3.32 7.64
N ILE A 10 -4.33 2.28 7.00
CA ILE A 10 -5.46 2.41 6.06
C ILE A 10 -6.78 2.53 6.84
N ALA A 11 -6.91 1.78 7.94
CA ALA A 11 -8.14 1.72 8.73
C ALA A 11 -8.43 3.07 9.40
N ASP A 12 -7.38 3.73 9.91
CA ASP A 12 -7.50 5.02 10.59
C ASP A 12 -7.44 6.22 9.64
N GLY A 13 -7.43 5.99 8.32
CA GLY A 13 -7.43 7.05 7.29
C GLY A 13 -6.08 7.75 7.10
N GLN A 14 -5.06 7.46 7.91
CA GLN A 14 -3.74 8.08 7.84
C GLN A 14 -3.09 7.96 6.46
N ALA A 15 -3.28 6.83 5.78
CA ALA A 15 -2.73 6.61 4.44
C ALA A 15 -3.34 7.56 3.41
N LEU A 16 -4.65 7.82 3.48
CA LEU A 16 -5.32 8.77 2.58
C LEU A 16 -4.87 10.21 2.86
N ASP A 17 -4.71 10.57 4.13
CA ASP A 17 -4.18 11.89 4.52
C ASP A 17 -2.75 12.11 4.05
N ALA A 18 -1.91 11.07 4.13
CA ALA A 18 -0.54 11.13 3.61
C ALA A 18 -0.54 11.34 2.08
N VAL A 19 -1.41 10.62 1.36
CA VAL A 19 -1.57 10.80 -0.09
C VAL A 19 -2.01 12.22 -0.42
N ARG A 20 -3.01 12.77 0.28
CA ARG A 20 -3.48 14.15 0.06
C ARG A 20 -2.35 15.16 0.17
N ARG A 21 -1.49 15.04 1.18
CA ARG A 21 -0.32 15.92 1.36
C ARG A 21 0.71 15.78 0.22
N VAL A 22 0.91 14.58 -0.32
CA VAL A 22 1.79 14.36 -1.47
C VAL A 22 1.22 15.02 -2.72
N VAL A 23 -0.09 14.89 -2.95
CA VAL A 23 -0.78 15.49 -4.10
C VAL A 23 -0.75 17.02 -4.05
N GLU A 24 -0.85 17.61 -2.86
CA GLU A 24 -0.75 19.06 -2.66
C GLU A 24 0.68 19.61 -2.77
N ALA A 25 1.70 18.75 -2.75
CA ALA A 25 3.10 19.16 -2.80
C ALA A 25 3.59 19.30 -4.25
N PRO A 26 3.90 20.52 -4.75
CA PRO A 26 4.25 20.74 -6.15
C PRO A 26 5.60 20.13 -6.57
N SER A 27 6.44 19.73 -5.62
CA SER A 27 7.73 19.09 -5.87
C SER A 27 7.68 17.57 -5.86
N LEU A 28 6.50 16.96 -5.68
CA LEU A 28 6.31 15.52 -5.63
C LEU A 28 5.33 15.06 -6.71
N THR A 29 5.42 13.79 -7.08
CA THR A 29 4.47 13.13 -7.97
C THR A 29 4.18 11.76 -7.39
N LEU A 30 2.90 11.47 -7.13
CA LEU A 30 2.48 10.17 -6.63
C LEU A 30 2.44 9.16 -7.78
N LEU A 31 3.36 8.19 -7.77
CA LEU A 31 3.37 7.11 -8.77
C LEU A 31 2.57 5.88 -8.33
N GLY A 32 2.44 5.63 -7.03
CA GLY A 32 1.75 4.44 -6.55
C GLY A 32 1.74 4.26 -5.05
N LEU A 33 1.22 3.11 -4.62
CA LEU A 33 1.14 2.69 -3.23
C LEU A 33 1.98 1.42 -2.99
N HIS A 34 2.55 1.30 -1.80
CA HIS A 34 3.38 0.17 -1.39
C HIS A 34 2.77 -0.55 -0.18
N SER A 35 2.84 -1.88 -0.16
CA SER A 35 2.53 -2.69 1.02
C SER A 35 3.50 -3.86 1.12
N HIS A 36 4.01 -4.13 2.33
CA HIS A 36 4.80 -5.32 2.62
C HIS A 36 4.21 -6.02 3.84
N ILE A 37 3.95 -7.32 3.72
CA ILE A 37 3.14 -8.08 4.70
C ILE A 37 3.92 -9.13 5.49
N GLY A 38 5.22 -9.31 5.21
CA GLY A 38 6.06 -10.21 5.97
C GLY A 38 7.11 -10.93 5.13
N SER A 39 7.68 -11.99 5.69
CA SER A 39 8.74 -12.78 5.07
C SER A 39 8.42 -14.28 5.12
N GLN A 40 9.09 -15.08 4.30
CA GLN A 40 8.88 -16.53 4.21
C GLN A 40 7.40 -16.91 3.97
N ILE A 41 6.75 -16.16 3.09
CA ILE A 41 5.36 -16.40 2.68
C ILE A 41 5.36 -17.39 1.52
N PHE A 42 4.76 -18.56 1.75
CA PHE A 42 4.68 -19.64 0.75
C PHE A 42 3.32 -19.70 0.02
N GLN A 43 2.31 -19.00 0.54
CA GLN A 43 0.95 -19.01 0.00
C GLN A 43 0.53 -17.61 -0.45
N THR A 44 -0.12 -17.53 -1.60
CA THR A 44 -0.53 -16.26 -2.21
C THR A 44 -1.73 -15.61 -1.52
N ALA A 45 -2.48 -16.33 -0.69
CA ALA A 45 -3.68 -15.82 -0.02
C ALA A 45 -3.41 -14.56 0.83
N GLY A 46 -2.25 -14.48 1.49
CA GLY A 46 -1.86 -13.30 2.25
C GLY A 46 -1.67 -12.07 1.36
N PHE A 47 -0.99 -12.25 0.22
CA PHE A 47 -0.80 -11.19 -0.77
C PHE A 47 -2.12 -10.76 -1.41
N GLU A 48 -3.06 -11.68 -1.65
CA GLU A 48 -4.38 -11.35 -2.19
C GLU A 48 -5.15 -10.41 -1.25
N VAL A 49 -5.19 -10.73 0.05
CA VAL A 49 -5.86 -9.88 1.05
C VAL A 49 -5.19 -8.50 1.13
N ALA A 50 -3.87 -8.45 1.08
CA ALA A 50 -3.12 -7.20 1.07
C ALA A 50 -3.44 -6.35 -0.17
N ALA A 51 -3.35 -6.97 -1.35
CA ALA A 51 -3.62 -6.32 -2.63
C ALA A 51 -5.04 -5.75 -2.68
N ARG A 52 -6.06 -6.49 -2.22
CA ARG A 52 -7.44 -5.99 -2.15
C ARG A 52 -7.57 -4.72 -1.30
N ARG A 53 -6.87 -4.65 -0.16
CA ARG A 53 -6.89 -3.46 0.71
C ARG A 53 -6.19 -2.27 0.07
N VAL A 54 -5.03 -2.50 -0.57
CA VAL A 54 -4.28 -1.44 -1.27
C VAL A 54 -5.06 -0.94 -2.47
N LEU A 55 -5.67 -1.83 -3.27
CA LEU A 55 -6.52 -1.46 -4.40
C LEU A 55 -7.76 -0.66 -3.97
N ALA A 56 -8.37 -1.01 -2.84
CA ALA A 56 -9.48 -0.22 -2.31
C ALA A 56 -9.05 1.20 -1.92
N LEU A 57 -7.86 1.37 -1.32
CA LEU A 57 -7.30 2.70 -1.06
C LEU A 57 -6.96 3.44 -2.36
N HIS A 58 -6.38 2.75 -3.33
CA HIS A 58 -6.03 3.31 -4.64
C HIS A 58 -7.27 3.85 -5.37
N ALA A 59 -8.36 3.07 -5.41
CA ALA A 59 -9.64 3.51 -5.96
C ALA A 59 -10.18 4.75 -5.24
N ARG A 60 -10.13 4.77 -3.91
CA ARG A 60 -10.53 5.95 -3.12
C ARG A 60 -9.68 7.18 -3.42
N VAL A 61 -8.38 7.03 -3.65
CA VAL A 61 -7.49 8.14 -4.03
C VAL A 61 -7.90 8.72 -5.38
N SER A 62 -8.20 7.87 -6.36
CA SER A 62 -8.73 8.31 -7.65
C SER A 62 -10.07 9.04 -7.48
N GLU A 63 -11.02 8.45 -6.77
CA GLU A 63 -12.37 9.00 -6.57
C GLU A 63 -12.37 10.33 -5.77
N GLU A 64 -11.62 10.40 -4.68
CA GLU A 64 -11.65 11.55 -3.76
C GLU A 64 -10.67 12.67 -4.15
N LEU A 65 -9.53 12.32 -4.77
CA LEU A 65 -8.44 13.28 -5.06
C LEU A 65 -8.20 13.49 -6.57
N GLY A 66 -8.85 12.72 -7.44
CA GLY A 66 -8.71 12.84 -8.89
C GLY A 66 -7.33 12.43 -9.42
N VAL A 67 -6.61 11.57 -8.69
CA VAL A 67 -5.25 11.14 -9.04
C VAL A 67 -5.23 9.69 -9.47
N GLU A 68 -4.84 9.46 -10.72
CA GLU A 68 -4.52 8.14 -11.26
C GLU A 68 -3.04 7.84 -11.05
N SER A 69 -2.72 6.92 -10.15
CA SER A 69 -1.34 6.49 -9.90
C SER A 69 -1.07 5.15 -10.61
N PRO A 70 -0.06 5.04 -11.49
CA PRO A 70 0.12 3.86 -12.35
C PRO A 70 0.69 2.63 -11.66
N GLU A 71 1.24 2.76 -10.45
CA GLU A 71 2.03 1.72 -9.80
C GLU A 71 1.34 1.17 -8.53
N MET A 72 1.55 -0.12 -8.30
CA MET A 72 1.24 -0.77 -7.04
C MET A 72 2.37 -1.76 -6.73
N ASP A 73 3.00 -1.59 -5.58
CA ASP A 73 4.06 -2.45 -5.08
C ASP A 73 3.56 -3.29 -3.90
N LEU A 74 3.52 -4.61 -4.07
CA LEU A 74 3.10 -5.56 -3.02
C LEU A 74 4.28 -6.07 -2.17
N GLY A 75 5.44 -5.44 -2.33
CA GLY A 75 6.64 -5.72 -1.57
C GLY A 75 7.22 -7.11 -1.84
N GLY A 76 8.22 -7.46 -1.04
CA GLY A 76 8.82 -8.80 -1.05
C GLY A 76 8.13 -9.76 -0.09
N GLY A 77 8.85 -10.82 0.27
CA GLY A 77 8.44 -11.76 1.32
C GLY A 77 8.22 -13.19 0.85
N PHE A 78 8.35 -13.47 -0.44
CA PHE A 78 8.30 -14.83 -0.98
C PHE A 78 9.33 -15.74 -0.31
N GLY A 79 8.85 -16.88 0.19
CA GLY A 79 9.69 -17.82 0.90
C GLY A 79 10.60 -18.65 0.00
N ILE A 80 11.77 -18.96 0.52
CA ILE A 80 12.65 -20.00 -0.01
C ILE A 80 12.67 -21.20 0.94
N ALA A 81 12.98 -22.39 0.41
CA ALA A 81 13.27 -23.55 1.24
C ALA A 81 14.70 -23.44 1.79
N TYR A 82 14.84 -23.32 3.10
CA TYR A 82 16.14 -23.36 3.78
C TYR A 82 16.63 -24.79 4.03
N THR A 83 15.69 -25.74 4.05
CA THR A 83 15.90 -27.17 4.32
C THR A 83 15.03 -27.98 3.39
#